data_AF-A0A538K116-F1
#
_entry.id   AF-A0A538K116-F1
#
_cell.length_a   1.000
_cell.length_b   1.000
_cell.length_c   1.000
_cell.angle_alpha   90.00
_cell.angle_beta   90.00
_cell.angle_gamma   90.00
#
_symmetry.space_group_name_H-M   'P 1'
#
loop_
_entity.id
_entity.type
_entity.pdbx_description
1 polymer ?
#
loop_
_entity_poly.entity_id
_entity_poly.type
_entity_poly.pdbx_seq_one_letter_code
_entity_poly.pdbx_strand_id
1 'polypeptide(L)'
;MQDRTLHSILEEFTADAAAQLSSETAGGAEIPFEVIDAQGRPGSVPLYCYRPLTTDFIGERLALLSGLPTYAPAVRALVGLDRLTDYLSQRGERIPGHPRERADAAVLSFLGRVFADRSDFAFDPVRFELAYSELERALYDGRAVTQVIAPLSGVALDHGTTEIALGEGLSLIRGDTLADAPADAVWGETEEPQVLAMLTSTQERSMQPPVSVARARFRRVLTALRLFERGGYALGPLAWTRTDTGPWRPVPFGGSGRPRLLTLI
;
A
#
# COMPACT_ATOMS: atom_id res chain seq x y z
N MET A 1 12.60 -6.37 6.34
CA MET A 1 12.62 -6.85 7.73
C MET A 1 12.44 -5.68 8.71
N GLN A 2 11.21 -5.21 8.81
CA GLN A 2 10.72 -4.16 9.71
C GLN A 2 10.36 -4.71 11.10
N ASP A 3 9.94 -5.97 11.24
CA ASP A 3 9.61 -6.58 12.53
C ASP A 3 10.41 -7.88 12.78
N ARG A 4 11.54 -7.75 13.47
CA ARG A 4 12.42 -8.89 13.80
C ARG A 4 11.80 -9.88 14.78
N THR A 5 10.87 -9.43 15.62
CA THR A 5 10.23 -10.28 16.63
C THR A 5 9.19 -11.17 15.96
N LEU A 6 8.34 -10.59 15.10
CA LEU A 6 7.38 -11.35 14.31
C LEU A 6 8.07 -12.35 13.39
N HIS A 7 9.17 -11.94 12.76
CA HIS A 7 9.99 -12.82 11.92
C HIS A 7 10.44 -14.06 12.68
N SER A 8 11.11 -13.90 13.81
CA SER A 8 11.61 -15.02 14.62
C SER A 8 10.50 -15.95 15.11
N ILE A 9 9.35 -15.40 15.54
CA ILE A 9 8.21 -16.20 16.01
C ILE A 9 7.64 -17.04 14.88
N LEU A 10 7.48 -16.47 13.68
CA LEU A 10 6.94 -17.18 12.53
C LEU A 10 7.94 -18.20 11.97
N GLU A 11 9.24 -17.90 12.01
CA GLU A 11 10.29 -18.84 11.60
C GLU A 11 10.27 -20.10 12.48
N GLU A 12 10.28 -19.91 13.81
CA GLU A 12 10.25 -20.99 14.79
C GLU A 12 8.99 -21.86 14.63
N PHE A 13 7.83 -21.22 14.49
CA PHE A 13 6.58 -21.92 14.23
C PHE A 13 6.59 -22.68 12.88
N THR A 14 7.14 -22.07 11.83
CA THR A 14 7.18 -22.72 10.51
C THR A 14 8.08 -23.94 10.53
N ALA A 15 9.22 -23.88 11.23
CA ALA A 15 10.12 -25.01 11.40
C ALA A 15 9.43 -26.18 12.14
N ASP A 16 8.74 -25.89 13.25
CA ASP A 16 7.98 -26.89 14.01
C ASP A 16 6.84 -27.50 13.17
N ALA A 17 6.10 -26.66 12.45
CA ALA A 17 5.05 -27.12 11.54
C ALA A 17 5.62 -28.01 10.42
N ALA A 18 6.78 -27.65 9.87
CA ALA A 18 7.47 -28.45 8.85
C ALA A 18 7.84 -29.85 9.39
N ALA A 19 8.43 -29.91 10.58
CA ALA A 19 8.79 -31.16 11.23
C ALA A 19 7.57 -32.04 11.52
N GLN A 20 6.51 -31.44 12.03
CA GLN A 20 5.27 -32.14 12.35
C GLN A 20 4.55 -32.67 11.10
N LEU A 21 4.42 -31.86 10.04
CA LEU A 21 3.82 -32.29 8.76
C LEU A 21 4.68 -33.36 8.07
N SER A 22 6.01 -33.25 8.17
CA SER A 22 6.93 -34.29 7.68
C SER A 22 6.71 -35.62 8.40
N SER A 23 6.52 -35.59 9.73
CA SER A 23 6.18 -36.80 10.51
C SER A 23 4.86 -37.43 10.08
N GLU A 24 3.83 -36.63 9.79
CA GLU A 24 2.54 -37.13 9.28
C GLU A 24 2.71 -37.86 7.95
N THR A 25 3.45 -37.27 7.02
CA THR A 25 3.71 -37.91 5.71
C THR A 25 4.57 -39.17 5.84
N ALA A 26 5.57 -39.18 6.73
CA ALA A 26 6.36 -40.37 7.03
C ALA A 26 5.54 -41.47 7.72
N GLY A 27 4.51 -41.09 8.47
CA GLY A 27 3.51 -41.98 9.08
C GLY A 27 2.47 -42.54 8.10
N GLY A 28 2.52 -42.14 6.83
CA GLY A 28 1.65 -42.64 5.77
C GLY A 28 0.50 -41.71 5.38
N ALA A 29 0.45 -40.48 5.88
CA ALA A 29 -0.50 -39.49 5.40
C ALA A 29 -0.14 -39.05 3.97
N GLU A 30 -1.06 -39.20 3.02
CA GLU A 30 -0.84 -38.82 1.63
C GLU A 30 -1.27 -37.38 1.37
N ILE A 31 -0.47 -36.64 0.59
CA ILE A 31 -0.82 -35.29 0.12
C ILE A 31 -1.72 -35.44 -1.11
N PRO A 32 -2.96 -34.93 -1.10
CA PRO A 32 -3.84 -34.99 -2.27
C PRO A 32 -3.22 -34.27 -3.47
N PHE A 33 -3.59 -34.69 -4.67
CA PHE A 33 -3.13 -34.06 -5.91
C PHE A 33 -4.29 -33.84 -6.88
N GLU A 34 -4.21 -32.75 -7.63
CA GLU A 34 -5.07 -32.50 -8.79
C GLU A 34 -4.28 -32.70 -10.08
N VAL A 35 -4.98 -33.10 -11.14
CA VAL A 35 -4.40 -33.23 -12.49
C VAL A 35 -4.76 -31.98 -13.29
N ILE A 36 -3.74 -31.22 -13.66
CA ILE A 36 -3.89 -30.02 -14.50
C ILE A 36 -3.37 -30.29 -15.91
N ASP A 37 -4.03 -29.71 -16.90
CA ASP A 37 -3.52 -29.67 -18.27
C ASP A 37 -2.49 -28.54 -18.37
N ALA A 38 -1.23 -28.91 -18.57
CA ALA A 38 -0.17 -27.95 -18.83
C ALA A 38 -0.39 -27.38 -20.23
N GLN A 39 -0.82 -26.11 -20.29
CA GLN A 39 -1.16 -25.45 -21.54
C GLN A 39 -0.03 -25.56 -22.56
N GLY A 40 -0.20 -26.50 -23.49
CA GLY A 40 0.66 -26.69 -24.64
C GLY A 40 0.40 -25.64 -25.70
N ARG A 41 1.37 -25.43 -26.59
CA ARG A 41 1.16 -24.61 -27.79
C ARG A 41 0.04 -25.23 -28.66
N PRO A 42 -0.72 -24.44 -29.43
CA PRO A 42 -1.74 -24.98 -30.33
C PRO A 42 -1.15 -26.07 -31.24
N GLY A 43 -1.65 -27.30 -31.12
CA GLY A 43 -1.18 -28.46 -31.88
C GLY A 43 -0.21 -29.42 -31.16
N SER A 44 0.15 -29.20 -29.89
CA SER A 44 0.89 -30.20 -29.09
C SER A 44 -0.04 -31.16 -28.35
N VAL A 45 0.45 -32.36 -28.05
CA VAL A 45 -0.22 -33.32 -27.16
C VAL A 45 -0.40 -32.68 -25.77
N PRO A 46 -1.58 -32.77 -25.14
CA PRO A 46 -1.79 -32.24 -23.79
C PRO A 46 -0.88 -32.98 -22.81
N LEU A 47 -0.14 -32.22 -22.00
CA LEU A 47 0.70 -32.76 -20.95
C LEU A 47 -0.03 -32.60 -19.62
N TYR A 48 -0.26 -33.70 -18.94
CA TYR A 48 -0.89 -33.67 -17.63
C TYR A 48 0.18 -33.52 -16.54
N CYS A 49 0.03 -32.52 -15.69
CA CYS A 49 0.87 -32.32 -14.52
C CYS A 49 0.07 -32.61 -13.25
N TYR A 50 0.72 -33.27 -12.28
CA TYR A 50 0.18 -33.43 -10.94
C TYR A 50 0.57 -32.21 -10.12
N ARG A 51 -0.42 -31.48 -9.60
CA ARG A 51 -0.19 -30.43 -8.61
C ARG A 51 -0.57 -30.94 -7.22
N PRO A 52 0.33 -30.89 -6.23
CA PRO A 52 0.00 -31.25 -4.86
C PRO A 52 -0.88 -30.18 -4.21
N LEU A 53 -1.94 -30.61 -3.54
CA LEU A 53 -2.88 -29.78 -2.80
C LEU A 53 -2.39 -29.58 -1.35
N THR A 54 -1.20 -28.99 -1.20
CA THR A 54 -0.56 -28.81 0.12
C THR A 54 -1.35 -27.92 1.05
N THR A 55 -2.02 -26.91 0.52
CA THR A 55 -2.84 -25.99 1.33
C THR A 55 -4.02 -26.73 1.97
N ASP A 56 -4.69 -27.60 1.22
CA ASP A 56 -5.81 -28.42 1.71
C ASP A 56 -5.32 -29.40 2.79
N PHE A 57 -4.20 -30.08 2.52
CA PHE A 57 -3.57 -31.00 3.48
C PHE A 57 -3.21 -30.30 4.80
N ILE A 58 -2.65 -29.08 4.74
CA ILE A 58 -2.31 -28.28 5.92
C ILE A 58 -3.59 -27.84 6.65
N GLY A 59 -4.62 -27.40 5.91
CA GLY A 59 -5.90 -26.96 6.46
C GLY A 59 -6.60 -28.04 7.30
N GLU A 60 -6.61 -29.29 6.82
CA GLU A 60 -7.15 -30.44 7.56
C GLU A 60 -6.42 -30.71 8.88
N ARG A 61 -5.16 -30.28 8.99
CA ARG A 61 -4.27 -30.53 10.13
C ARG A 61 -4.18 -29.35 11.09
N LEU A 62 -5.08 -28.36 10.97
CA LEU A 62 -5.14 -27.21 11.87
C LEU A 62 -5.18 -27.62 13.35
N ALA A 63 -6.02 -28.60 13.71
CA ALA A 63 -6.13 -29.06 15.10
C ALA A 63 -4.81 -29.59 15.64
N LEU A 64 -4.07 -30.34 14.82
CA LEU A 64 -2.78 -30.90 15.16
C LEU A 64 -1.71 -29.80 15.27
N LEU A 65 -1.65 -28.87 14.30
CA LEU A 65 -0.75 -27.72 14.35
C LEU A 65 -1.04 -26.80 15.53
N SER A 66 -2.31 -26.67 15.93
CA SER A 66 -2.71 -25.85 17.07
C SER A 66 -2.21 -26.37 18.43
N GLY A 67 -1.84 -27.65 18.49
CA GLY A 67 -1.22 -28.28 19.65
C GLY A 67 0.27 -27.97 19.81
N LEU A 68 0.93 -27.36 18.82
CA LEU A 68 2.35 -27.03 18.89
C LEU A 68 2.61 -25.90 19.90
N PRO A 69 3.73 -25.94 20.65
CA PRO A 69 4.07 -24.89 21.62
C PRO A 69 4.24 -23.51 20.96
N THR A 70 4.73 -23.50 19.72
CA THR A 70 5.03 -22.31 18.90
C THR A 70 3.80 -21.72 18.21
N TYR A 71 2.69 -22.45 18.13
CA TYR A 71 1.48 -21.98 17.48
C TYR A 71 0.81 -20.82 18.22
N ALA A 72 0.63 -20.94 19.54
CA ALA A 72 -0.03 -19.90 20.32
C ALA A 72 0.73 -18.56 20.31
N PRO A 73 2.07 -18.52 20.44
CA PRO A 73 2.88 -17.33 20.18
C PRO A 73 2.67 -16.73 18.78
N ALA A 74 2.73 -17.55 17.72
CA ALA A 74 2.57 -17.10 16.34
C ALA A 74 1.21 -16.44 16.11
N VAL A 75 0.13 -17.08 16.55
CA VAL A 75 -1.20 -16.49 16.42
C VAL A 75 -1.33 -15.20 17.25
N ARG A 76 -0.87 -15.19 18.50
CA ARG A 76 -0.95 -13.97 19.34
C ARG A 76 -0.22 -12.78 18.69
N ALA A 77 0.92 -13.04 18.06
CA ALA A 77 1.66 -12.00 17.32
C ALA A 77 0.85 -11.42 16.16
N LEU A 78 0.00 -12.23 15.51
CA LEU A 78 -0.84 -11.82 14.38
C LEU A 78 -2.19 -11.18 14.80
N VAL A 79 -2.79 -11.58 15.92
CA VAL A 79 -4.09 -11.06 16.40
C VAL A 79 -4.03 -9.54 16.63
N GLY A 80 -2.89 -9.01 17.04
CA GLY A 80 -2.68 -7.57 17.29
C GLY A 80 -2.47 -6.72 16.02
N LEU A 81 -2.47 -7.33 14.83
CA LEU A 81 -2.18 -6.63 13.58
C LEU A 81 -3.47 -6.23 12.86
N ASP A 82 -3.73 -4.92 12.80
CA ASP A 82 -4.94 -4.35 12.20
C ASP A 82 -5.14 -4.74 10.72
N ARG A 83 -4.06 -5.03 10.01
CA ARG A 83 -4.03 -5.23 8.54
C ARG A 83 -3.99 -6.69 8.11
N LEU A 84 -4.23 -7.61 9.03
CA LEU A 84 -4.28 -9.03 8.73
C LEU A 84 -5.39 -9.39 7.73
N THR A 85 -6.49 -8.62 7.71
CA THR A 85 -7.58 -8.78 6.74
C THR A 85 -7.15 -8.46 5.31
N ASP A 86 -6.22 -7.53 5.13
CA ASP A 86 -5.71 -7.15 3.81
C ASP A 86 -4.89 -8.30 3.22
N TYR A 87 -4.05 -8.92 4.05
CA TYR A 87 -3.29 -10.11 3.67
C TYR A 87 -4.21 -11.25 3.23
N LEU A 88 -5.24 -11.58 4.04
CA LEU A 88 -6.22 -12.62 3.69
C LEU A 88 -6.98 -12.29 2.40
N SER A 89 -7.40 -11.04 2.22
CA SER A 89 -8.12 -10.59 1.02
C SER A 89 -7.26 -10.74 -0.24
N GLN A 90 -5.97 -10.37 -0.18
CA GLN A 90 -5.04 -10.52 -1.30
C GLN A 90 -4.83 -11.98 -1.70
N ARG A 91 -4.98 -12.90 -0.74
CA ARG A 91 -4.87 -14.35 -0.94
C ARG A 91 -6.16 -14.98 -1.46
N GLY A 92 -7.24 -14.21 -1.58
CA GLY A 92 -8.56 -14.72 -1.96
C GLY A 92 -9.23 -15.53 -0.87
N GLU A 93 -8.74 -15.44 0.37
CA GLU A 93 -9.26 -16.20 1.49
C GLU A 93 -10.55 -15.58 2.04
N ARG A 94 -11.43 -16.42 2.56
CA ARG A 94 -12.60 -15.95 3.30
C ARG A 94 -12.12 -15.28 4.59
N ILE A 95 -12.55 -14.04 4.82
CA ILE A 95 -12.18 -13.28 6.03
C ILE A 95 -13.10 -13.69 7.19
N PRO A 96 -12.59 -14.32 8.26
CA PRO A 96 -13.39 -14.62 9.44
C PRO A 96 -13.75 -13.37 10.24
N GLY A 97 -14.85 -13.42 11.00
CA GLY A 97 -15.29 -12.29 11.82
C GLY A 97 -14.45 -12.11 13.09
N HIS A 98 -14.06 -13.21 13.73
CA HIS A 98 -13.33 -13.17 15.00
C HIS A 98 -11.82 -12.95 14.78
N PRO A 99 -11.14 -12.08 15.57
CA PRO A 99 -9.71 -11.81 15.42
C PRO A 99 -8.82 -13.07 15.50
N ARG A 100 -9.18 -14.02 16.37
CA ARG A 100 -8.46 -15.29 16.52
C ARG A 100 -8.55 -16.14 15.26
N GLU A 101 -9.75 -16.29 14.72
CA GLU A 101 -9.99 -17.04 13.48
C GLU A 101 -9.29 -16.39 12.28
N ARG A 102 -9.22 -15.05 12.23
CA ARG A 102 -8.43 -14.33 11.23
C ARG A 102 -6.94 -14.68 11.32
N ALA A 103 -6.38 -14.71 12.52
CA ALA A 103 -5.01 -15.13 12.74
C ALA A 103 -4.77 -16.59 12.33
N ASP A 104 -5.73 -17.48 12.60
CA ASP A 104 -5.63 -18.88 12.15
C ASP A 104 -5.63 -19.01 10.64
N ALA A 105 -6.57 -18.34 9.97
CA ALA A 105 -6.60 -18.29 8.52
C ALA A 105 -5.30 -17.71 7.93
N ALA A 106 -4.72 -16.70 8.58
CA ALA A 106 -3.49 -16.07 8.10
C ALA A 106 -2.29 -17.00 8.25
N VAL A 107 -2.18 -17.72 9.38
CA VAL A 107 -1.15 -18.74 9.60
C VAL A 107 -1.26 -19.86 8.56
N LEU A 108 -2.47 -20.36 8.31
CA LEU A 108 -2.68 -21.43 7.32
C LEU A 108 -2.35 -20.95 5.90
N SER A 109 -2.81 -19.77 5.50
CA SER A 109 -2.46 -19.18 4.20
C SER A 109 -0.95 -18.96 4.06
N PHE A 110 -0.28 -18.55 5.15
CA PHE A 110 1.16 -18.37 5.19
C PHE A 110 1.90 -19.71 4.98
N LEU A 111 1.54 -20.76 5.72
CA LEU A 111 2.13 -22.10 5.53
C LEU A 111 1.86 -22.66 4.14
N GLY A 112 0.64 -22.49 3.63
CA GLY A 112 0.29 -22.88 2.25
C GLY A 112 1.17 -22.18 1.22
N ARG A 113 1.58 -20.93 1.49
CA ARG A 113 2.53 -20.20 0.64
C ARG A 113 3.96 -20.74 0.74
N VAL A 114 4.43 -21.05 1.94
CA VAL A 114 5.78 -21.62 2.17
C VAL A 114 5.93 -22.96 1.45
N PHE A 115 4.94 -23.85 1.58
CA PHE A 115 4.93 -25.20 1.00
C PHE A 115 4.20 -25.30 -0.35
N ALA A 116 4.02 -24.18 -1.04
CA ALA A 116 3.36 -24.18 -2.35
C ALA A 116 4.09 -25.07 -3.36
N ASP A 117 3.34 -25.89 -4.09
CA ASP A 117 3.82 -26.79 -5.14
C ASP A 117 4.87 -27.84 -4.67
N ARG A 118 4.85 -28.23 -3.38
CA ARG A 118 5.74 -29.25 -2.82
C ARG A 118 5.01 -30.57 -2.56
N SER A 119 5.72 -31.68 -2.68
CA SER A 119 5.26 -33.00 -2.25
C SER A 119 5.87 -33.43 -0.91
N ASP A 120 6.59 -32.54 -0.24
CA ASP A 120 7.21 -32.74 1.06
C ASP A 120 7.11 -31.46 1.91
N PHE A 121 7.40 -31.59 3.20
CA PHE A 121 7.34 -30.49 4.16
C PHE A 121 8.72 -30.18 4.78
N ALA A 122 9.80 -30.34 4.02
CA ALA A 122 11.12 -29.93 4.51
C ALA A 122 11.19 -28.40 4.65
N PHE A 123 11.69 -27.91 5.79
CA PHE A 123 11.88 -26.48 6.00
C PHE A 123 12.96 -25.92 5.07
N ASP A 124 12.59 -24.89 4.30
CA ASP A 124 13.48 -24.16 3.40
C ASP A 124 13.51 -22.67 3.80
N PRO A 125 14.64 -22.17 4.34
CA PRO A 125 14.77 -20.77 4.74
C PRO A 125 14.49 -19.78 3.61
N VAL A 126 14.85 -20.10 2.36
CA VAL A 126 14.67 -19.18 1.23
C VAL A 126 13.19 -18.98 0.93
N ARG A 127 12.40 -20.06 0.99
CA ARG A 127 10.95 -19.99 0.77
C ARG A 127 10.23 -19.32 1.93
N PHE A 128 10.69 -19.58 3.15
CA PHE A 128 10.22 -18.86 4.32
C PHE A 128 10.41 -17.34 4.15
N GLU A 129 11.61 -16.90 3.78
CA GLU A 129 11.90 -15.47 3.55
C GLU A 129 11.03 -14.86 2.44
N LEU A 130 10.80 -15.59 1.35
CA LEU A 130 9.91 -15.13 0.27
C LEU A 130 8.48 -14.96 0.78
N ALA A 131 7.92 -15.96 1.47
CA ALA A 131 6.58 -15.88 2.04
C ALA A 131 6.47 -14.78 3.11
N TYR A 132 7.49 -14.63 3.95
CA TYR A 132 7.55 -13.60 4.99
C TYR A 132 7.61 -12.21 4.38
N SER A 133 8.39 -12.00 3.32
CA SER A 133 8.44 -10.72 2.60
C SER A 133 7.09 -10.33 1.99
N GLU A 134 6.29 -11.30 1.54
CA GLU A 134 4.93 -11.08 1.05
C GLU A 134 3.98 -10.66 2.17
N LEU A 135 4.04 -11.36 3.31
CA LEU A 135 3.27 -11.02 4.51
C LEU A 135 3.66 -9.63 5.04
N GLU A 136 4.96 -9.36 5.21
CA GLU A 136 5.50 -8.07 5.70
C GLU A 136 5.02 -6.92 4.82
N ARG A 137 5.04 -7.08 3.48
CA ARG A 137 4.55 -6.07 2.55
C ARG A 137 3.04 -5.82 2.72
N ALA A 138 2.24 -6.87 2.89
CA ALA A 138 0.80 -6.72 3.10
C ALA A 138 0.49 -6.01 4.43
N LEU A 139 1.25 -6.32 5.49
CA LEU A 139 1.07 -5.74 6.82
C LEU A 139 1.52 -4.28 6.90
N TYR A 140 2.67 -3.93 6.32
CA TYR A 140 3.31 -2.63 6.56
C TYR A 140 3.30 -1.67 5.37
N ASP A 141 3.04 -2.12 4.14
CA ASP A 141 2.93 -1.25 2.97
C ASP A 141 1.45 -1.02 2.65
N GLY A 142 0.95 0.20 2.84
CA GLY A 142 -0.49 0.45 2.62
C GLY A 142 -1.05 1.80 3.01
N ARG A 143 -0.25 2.71 3.59
CA ARG A 143 -0.58 4.13 3.61
C ARG A 143 0.56 4.91 2.99
N ALA A 144 0.22 5.84 2.12
CA ALA A 144 1.15 6.74 1.49
C ALA A 144 0.66 8.18 1.68
N VAL A 145 1.61 9.08 1.91
CA VAL A 145 1.34 10.51 1.95
C VAL A 145 1.31 11.01 0.51
N THR A 146 0.14 11.39 0.03
CA THR A 146 0.00 11.98 -1.31
C THR A 146 -0.13 13.48 -1.20
N GLN A 147 0.74 14.19 -1.92
CA GLN A 147 0.72 15.64 -2.04
C GLN A 147 0.22 16.00 -3.43
N VAL A 148 -0.68 16.98 -3.49
CA VAL A 148 -1.13 17.62 -4.74
C VAL A 148 -0.80 19.09 -4.66
N ILE A 149 -0.07 19.62 -5.63
CA ILE A 149 0.25 21.05 -5.74
C ILE A 149 -0.34 21.63 -7.01
N ALA A 150 -0.86 22.85 -6.94
CA ALA A 150 -1.29 23.62 -8.10
C ALA A 150 -0.86 25.09 -7.95
N PRO A 151 -0.31 25.72 -9.00
CA PRO A 151 0.08 27.12 -8.94
C PRO A 151 -1.15 28.02 -8.82
N LEU A 152 -1.06 28.99 -7.91
CA LEU A 152 -2.06 30.00 -7.63
C LEU A 152 -1.51 31.37 -8.05
N SER A 153 -1.99 31.86 -9.17
CA SER A 153 -1.62 33.17 -9.71
C SER A 153 -2.47 34.29 -9.10
N GLY A 154 -1.89 35.48 -9.00
CA GLY A 154 -2.54 36.67 -8.43
C GLY A 154 -2.41 36.78 -6.91
N VAL A 155 -1.69 35.85 -6.27
CA VAL A 155 -1.31 35.90 -4.84
C VAL A 155 0.21 35.89 -4.73
N ALA A 156 0.74 36.73 -3.86
CA ALA A 156 2.11 36.64 -3.35
C ALA A 156 2.05 36.53 -1.83
N LEU A 157 2.92 35.71 -1.24
CA LEU A 157 3.10 35.67 0.21
C LEU A 157 4.16 36.71 0.61
N ASP A 158 3.96 37.35 1.75
CA ASP A 158 4.99 38.19 2.37
C ASP A 158 6.36 37.48 2.44
N HIS A 159 7.46 38.23 2.32
CA HIS A 159 8.81 37.64 2.27
C HIS A 159 9.18 36.79 3.50
N GLY A 160 8.63 37.12 4.67
CA GLY A 160 8.81 36.36 5.91
C GLY A 160 7.89 35.14 6.04
N THR A 161 6.90 34.99 5.16
CA THR A 161 5.88 33.96 5.21
C THR A 161 6.16 32.91 4.14
N THR A 162 6.55 31.72 4.58
CA THR A 162 6.83 30.58 3.69
C THR A 162 5.61 29.70 3.45
N GLU A 163 4.72 29.61 4.44
CA GLU A 163 3.51 28.79 4.41
C GLU A 163 2.38 29.42 5.23
N ILE A 164 1.16 29.35 4.70
CA ILE A 164 -0.09 29.60 5.40
C ILE A 164 -0.88 28.30 5.48
N ALA A 165 -0.99 27.71 6.67
CA ALA A 165 -1.80 26.52 6.90
C ALA A 165 -3.29 26.87 6.97
N LEU A 166 -4.10 26.27 6.10
CA LEU A 166 -5.55 26.46 6.04
C LEU A 166 -6.33 25.34 6.76
N GLY A 167 -5.62 24.32 7.26
CA GLY A 167 -6.17 23.18 7.99
C GLY A 167 -6.49 21.96 7.12
N GLU A 168 -6.67 20.79 7.75
CA GLU A 168 -6.98 19.52 7.08
C GLU A 168 -6.03 19.16 5.91
N GLY A 169 -4.73 19.41 6.11
CA GLY A 169 -3.70 19.15 5.12
C GLY A 169 -3.65 20.13 3.95
N LEU A 170 -4.46 21.19 3.96
CA LEU A 170 -4.45 22.25 2.96
C LEU A 170 -3.56 23.42 3.40
N SER A 171 -2.69 23.89 2.52
CA SER A 171 -1.87 25.09 2.75
C SER A 171 -1.57 25.87 1.48
N LEU A 172 -1.19 27.12 1.65
CA LEU A 172 -0.57 27.96 0.62
C LEU A 172 0.91 28.07 0.93
N ILE A 173 1.77 27.67 0.01
CA ILE A 173 3.22 27.66 0.21
C ILE A 173 3.91 28.48 -0.86
N ARG A 174 5.03 29.11 -0.53
CA ARG A 174 5.89 29.76 -1.52
C ARG A 174 6.66 28.69 -2.30
N GLY A 175 6.63 28.72 -3.62
CA GLY A 175 7.07 27.60 -4.46
C GLY A 175 8.54 27.21 -4.31
N ASP A 176 9.41 28.17 -4.01
CA ASP A 176 10.85 27.97 -3.76
C ASP A 176 11.15 27.26 -2.42
N THR A 177 10.19 27.22 -1.50
CA THR A 177 10.37 26.55 -0.20
C THR A 177 10.09 25.05 -0.28
N LEU A 178 9.39 24.59 -1.31
CA LEU A 178 9.12 23.19 -1.54
C LEU A 178 10.29 22.53 -2.27
N ALA A 179 11.11 21.80 -1.53
CA ALA A 179 12.21 21.03 -2.10
C ALA A 179 11.72 20.04 -3.18
N ASP A 180 12.46 19.99 -4.28
CA ASP A 180 12.20 19.15 -5.45
C ASP A 180 10.87 19.44 -6.17
N ALA A 181 10.26 20.61 -5.94
CA ALA A 181 9.08 21.02 -6.69
C ALA A 181 9.39 21.17 -8.19
N PRO A 182 8.46 20.78 -9.08
CA PRO A 182 8.64 20.94 -10.53
C PRO A 182 8.86 22.41 -10.89
N ALA A 183 9.88 22.70 -11.71
CA ALA A 183 10.24 24.06 -12.10
C ALA A 183 9.04 24.82 -12.70
N ASP A 184 8.26 24.16 -13.56
CA ASP A 184 7.06 24.72 -14.20
C ASP A 184 5.91 25.02 -13.21
N ALA A 185 5.96 24.47 -12.00
CA ALA A 185 5.02 24.80 -10.93
C ALA A 185 5.50 26.00 -10.12
N VAL A 186 6.81 26.06 -9.82
CA VAL A 186 7.44 27.10 -9.00
C VAL A 186 7.58 28.42 -9.76
N TRP A 187 7.96 28.34 -11.03
CA TRP A 187 8.26 29.48 -11.88
C TRP A 187 7.21 29.56 -12.99
N GLY A 188 6.55 30.71 -13.11
CA GLY A 188 5.65 30.98 -14.24
C GLY A 188 6.22 32.01 -15.19
N GLU A 189 5.37 32.93 -15.65
CA GLU A 189 5.78 34.02 -16.55
C GLU A 189 6.59 35.12 -15.86
N THR A 190 6.57 35.16 -14.52
CA THR A 190 7.28 36.14 -13.68
C THR A 190 8.56 35.54 -13.09
N GLU A 191 9.56 36.38 -12.82
CA GLU A 191 10.82 35.96 -12.16
C GLU A 191 10.65 35.68 -10.65
N GLU A 192 9.49 36.00 -10.05
CA GLU A 192 9.19 35.68 -8.65
C GLU A 192 8.56 34.28 -8.49
N PRO A 193 8.89 33.56 -7.39
CA PRO A 193 8.34 32.24 -7.13
C PRO A 193 6.84 32.33 -6.88
N GLN A 194 6.08 31.45 -7.54
CA GLN A 194 4.64 31.41 -7.40
C GLN A 194 4.21 30.85 -6.05
N VAL A 195 3.02 31.25 -5.61
CA VAL A 195 2.35 30.60 -4.49
C VAL A 195 1.68 29.33 -4.99
N LEU A 196 1.91 28.21 -4.30
CA LEU A 196 1.31 26.92 -4.60
C LEU A 196 0.20 26.64 -3.58
N ALA A 197 -0.97 26.24 -4.07
CA ALA A 197 -1.94 25.56 -3.24
C ALA A 197 -1.52 24.10 -3.10
N MET A 198 -1.31 23.64 -1.86
CA MET A 198 -0.89 22.28 -1.55
C MET A 198 -1.97 21.56 -0.75
N LEU A 199 -2.31 20.34 -1.15
CA LEU A 199 -3.09 19.40 -0.36
C LEU A 199 -2.22 18.19 -0.02
N THR A 200 -2.01 17.93 1.26
CA THR A 200 -1.40 16.73 1.79
C THR A 200 -2.47 15.81 2.35
N SER A 201 -2.52 14.56 1.88
CA SER A 201 -3.48 13.57 2.33
C SER A 201 -2.81 12.22 2.55
N THR A 202 -3.09 11.61 3.70
CA THR A 202 -2.68 10.23 3.98
C THR A 202 -3.78 9.29 3.53
N GLN A 203 -3.50 8.49 2.51
CA GLN A 203 -4.48 7.57 1.91
C GLN A 203 -3.85 6.21 1.64
N GLU A 204 -4.68 5.23 1.31
CA GLU A 204 -4.19 3.94 0.84
C GLU A 204 -3.36 4.11 -0.45
N ARG A 205 -2.21 3.42 -0.55
CA ARG A 205 -1.31 3.55 -1.71
C ARG A 205 -1.99 3.13 -3.04
N SER A 206 -2.98 2.24 -2.98
CA SER A 206 -3.77 1.76 -4.12
C SER A 206 -4.82 2.77 -4.62
N MET A 207 -5.21 3.73 -3.78
CA MET A 207 -6.18 4.76 -4.14
C MET A 207 -5.57 5.75 -5.12
N GLN A 208 -6.36 6.15 -6.13
CA GLN A 208 -5.95 7.20 -7.06
C GLN A 208 -5.60 8.49 -6.30
N PRO A 209 -4.60 9.27 -6.75
CA PRO A 209 -4.26 10.54 -6.12
C PRO A 209 -5.50 11.44 -6.00
N PRO A 210 -5.63 12.23 -4.91
CA PRO A 210 -6.88 12.92 -4.57
C PRO A 210 -7.06 14.21 -5.38
N VAL A 211 -6.86 14.17 -6.70
CA VAL A 211 -6.88 15.32 -7.61
C VAL A 211 -8.25 15.99 -7.65
N SER A 212 -9.33 15.21 -7.63
CA SER A 212 -10.70 15.74 -7.61
C SER A 212 -11.00 16.48 -6.30
N VAL A 213 -10.56 15.93 -5.17
CA VAL A 213 -10.69 16.54 -3.84
C VAL A 213 -9.84 17.80 -3.75
N ALA A 214 -8.59 17.75 -4.20
CA ALA A 214 -7.71 18.93 -4.30
C ALA A 214 -8.36 20.01 -5.15
N ARG A 215 -8.90 19.68 -6.32
CA ARG A 215 -9.58 20.63 -7.21
C ARG A 215 -10.77 21.31 -6.52
N ALA A 216 -11.61 20.54 -5.83
CA ALA A 216 -12.73 21.09 -5.09
C ALA A 216 -12.27 22.02 -3.96
N ARG A 217 -11.24 21.63 -3.19
CA ARG A 217 -10.70 22.43 -2.09
C ARG A 217 -10.00 23.71 -2.58
N PHE A 218 -9.17 23.62 -3.61
CA PHE A 218 -8.47 24.80 -4.17
C PHE A 218 -9.46 25.81 -4.77
N ARG A 219 -10.56 25.35 -5.39
CA ARG A 219 -11.63 26.25 -5.85
C ARG A 219 -12.32 26.98 -4.70
N ARG A 220 -12.47 26.33 -3.54
CA ARG A 220 -13.00 26.98 -2.32
C ARG A 220 -12.05 28.05 -1.81
N VAL A 221 -10.73 27.78 -1.79
CA VAL A 221 -9.71 28.79 -1.44
C VAL A 221 -9.79 29.99 -2.36
N LEU A 222 -9.82 29.77 -3.68
CA LEU A 222 -9.93 30.84 -4.66
C LEU A 222 -11.24 31.64 -4.52
N THR A 223 -12.33 31.00 -4.13
CA THR A 223 -13.59 31.69 -3.80
C THR A 223 -13.42 32.55 -2.55
N ALA A 224 -12.80 32.02 -1.50
CA ALA A 224 -12.55 32.75 -0.26
C ALA A 224 -11.65 33.97 -0.49
N LEU A 225 -10.59 33.84 -1.29
CA LEU A 225 -9.71 34.95 -1.66
C LEU A 225 -10.46 36.06 -2.41
N ARG A 226 -11.33 35.69 -3.35
CA ARG A 226 -12.16 36.67 -4.10
C ARG A 226 -13.21 37.37 -3.23
N LEU A 227 -13.62 36.75 -2.11
CA LEU A 227 -14.49 37.37 -1.12
C LEU A 227 -13.71 38.29 -0.19
N PHE A 228 -12.47 37.93 0.14
CA PHE A 228 -11.59 38.72 0.99
C PHE A 228 -11.15 40.00 0.30
N GLU A 229 -10.69 39.91 -0.95
CA GLU A 229 -10.20 41.06 -1.70
C GLU A 229 -10.55 40.97 -3.19
N ARG A 230 -10.69 42.14 -3.82
CA ARG A 230 -10.94 42.29 -5.27
C ARG A 230 -9.65 41.99 -6.07
N GLY A 231 -9.14 40.77 -5.97
CA GLY A 231 -7.98 40.29 -6.70
C GLY A 231 -8.33 39.41 -7.91
N GLY A 232 -7.42 39.39 -8.89
CA GLY A 232 -7.52 38.53 -10.07
C GLY A 232 -6.93 37.14 -9.83
N TYR A 233 -7.47 36.38 -8.89
CA TYR A 233 -6.92 35.07 -8.51
C TYR A 233 -7.28 33.97 -9.51
N ALA A 234 -6.31 33.14 -9.88
CA ALA A 234 -6.49 32.02 -10.80
C ALA A 234 -5.60 30.83 -10.43
N LEU A 235 -6.15 29.62 -10.51
CA LEU A 235 -5.40 28.36 -10.52
C LEU A 235 -4.91 28.03 -11.94
N GLY A 236 -3.66 27.55 -12.02
CA GLY A 236 -3.03 27.05 -13.24
C GLY A 236 -3.76 25.84 -13.86
N PRO A 237 -3.52 25.56 -15.16
CA PRO A 237 -4.19 24.47 -15.88
C PRO A 237 -3.67 23.07 -15.49
N LEU A 238 -2.45 23.01 -14.97
CA LEU A 238 -1.76 21.81 -14.52
C LEU A 238 -1.62 21.81 -13.00
N ALA A 239 -1.65 20.61 -12.43
CA ALA A 239 -1.24 20.33 -11.07
C ALA A 239 -0.21 19.21 -11.10
N TRP A 240 0.46 18.98 -9.98
CA TRP A 240 1.40 17.89 -9.83
C TRP A 240 1.06 17.08 -8.60
N THR A 241 1.21 15.78 -8.72
CA THR A 241 0.99 14.83 -7.62
C THR A 241 2.29 14.12 -7.28
N ARG A 242 2.56 13.97 -5.99
CA ARG A 242 3.67 13.15 -5.47
C ARG A 242 3.13 12.22 -4.41
N THR A 243 3.59 10.98 -4.42
CA THR A 243 3.30 9.99 -3.39
C THR A 243 4.59 9.67 -2.66
N ASP A 244 4.59 9.86 -1.34
CA ASP A 244 5.75 9.81 -0.46
C ASP A 244 6.92 10.65 -1.00
N THR A 245 8.11 10.06 -1.12
CA THR A 245 9.31 10.68 -1.68
C THR A 245 9.48 10.41 -3.18
N GLY A 246 8.43 9.94 -3.85
CA GLY A 246 8.46 9.63 -5.29
C GLY A 246 8.56 10.87 -6.20
N PRO A 247 8.71 10.67 -7.51
CA PRO A 247 8.77 11.78 -8.46
C PRO A 247 7.41 12.47 -8.60
N TRP A 248 7.44 13.78 -8.81
CA TRP A 248 6.25 14.54 -9.18
C TRP A 248 5.73 14.12 -10.55
N ARG A 249 4.41 13.94 -10.67
CA ARG A 249 3.75 13.62 -11.93
C ARG A 249 2.75 14.72 -12.29
N PRO A 250 2.80 15.28 -13.51
CA PRO A 250 1.84 16.28 -13.94
C PRO A 250 0.47 15.64 -14.18
N VAL A 251 -0.59 16.34 -13.76
CA VAL A 251 -1.98 15.92 -13.96
C VAL A 251 -2.83 17.09 -14.48
N PRO A 252 -3.77 16.84 -15.41
CA PRO A 252 -4.72 17.86 -15.85
C PRO A 252 -5.59 18.34 -14.69
N PHE A 253 -5.54 19.64 -14.37
CA PHE A 253 -6.26 20.21 -13.24
C PHE A 253 -7.42 21.13 -13.65
N GLY A 254 -7.37 21.64 -14.88
CA GLY A 254 -8.38 22.51 -15.46
C GLY A 254 -8.18 23.96 -15.00
N GLY A 255 -7.90 24.85 -15.95
CA GLY A 255 -7.66 26.27 -15.66
C GLY A 255 -8.92 26.98 -15.16
N SER A 256 -8.75 27.95 -14.28
CA SER A 256 -9.86 28.76 -13.72
C SER A 256 -9.93 30.19 -14.24
N GLY A 257 -9.05 30.56 -15.18
CA GLY A 257 -9.02 31.87 -15.83
C GLY A 257 -7.59 32.41 -16.03
N ARG A 258 -7.47 33.69 -16.40
CA ARG A 258 -6.20 34.45 -16.43
C ARG A 258 -6.15 35.45 -15.27
N PRO A 259 -5.02 35.57 -14.55
CA PRO A 259 -4.87 36.60 -13.53
C PRO A 259 -4.90 38.00 -14.16
N ARG A 260 -5.41 38.98 -13.42
CA ARG A 260 -5.47 40.39 -13.87
C ARG A 260 -4.62 41.35 -13.03
N LEU A 261 -4.37 41.01 -11.75
CA LEU A 261 -3.60 41.81 -10.78
C LEU A 261 -2.96 40.86 -9.73
N LEU A 262 -1.79 41.24 -9.20
CA LEU A 262 -1.14 40.57 -8.07
C LEU A 262 -1.59 41.20 -6.75
N THR A 263 -1.97 40.38 -5.78
CA THR A 263 -2.30 40.78 -4.41
C THR A 263 -1.33 40.12 -3.43
N LEU A 264 -0.75 40.92 -2.54
CA LEU A 264 0.13 40.47 -1.46
C LEU A 264 -0.74 40.04 -0.26
N ILE A 265 -0.47 38.86 0.32
CA ILE A 265 -1.22 38.25 1.44
C ILE A 265 -0.27 37.80 2.54
#